data_AF-A0A354SMZ6-F1
#
_entry.id   AF-A0A354SMZ6-F1
#
_cell.length_a   1.000
_cell.length_b   1.000
_cell.length_c   1.000
_cell.angle_alpha   90.00
_cell.angle_beta   90.00
_cell.angle_gamma   90.00
#
_symmetry.space_group_name_H-M   'P 1'
#
loop_
_entity.id
_entity.type
_entity.pdbx_description
1 polymer ?
#
loop_
_entity_poly.entity_id
_entity_poly.type
_entity_poly.pdbx_seq_one_letter_code
_entity_poly.pdbx_strand_id
1 'polypeptide(L)'
;MTGGQMAPTTLEGMKTATCPYGRDPKLYGYPLKISNLVAQVDGSCYVTRQSVHTVAAIRKAKKAIRKAFENSMAGKGTSLVEFVSTCCSGWKLSPEEANKWLEENMFKEYPLGDLKDR
;
A
#
# COMPACT_ATOMS: atom_id res chain seq x y z
N MET A 1 -15.44 2.92 8.16
CA MET A 1 -14.93 1.82 9.00
C MET A 1 -14.26 2.41 10.22
N THR A 2 -14.68 2.01 11.42
CA THR A 2 -14.11 2.23 12.78
C THR A 2 -13.62 3.62 13.21
N GLY A 3 -13.35 4.59 12.34
CA GLY A 3 -12.97 5.96 12.69
C GLY A 3 -11.49 6.33 12.43
N GLY A 4 -10.73 5.50 11.70
CA GLY A 4 -9.35 5.83 11.32
C GLY A 4 -8.35 5.58 12.45
N GLN A 5 -8.34 4.35 12.98
CA GLN A 5 -7.34 3.86 13.92
C GLN A 5 -5.97 3.73 13.27
N MET A 6 -4.91 3.71 14.10
CA MET A 6 -3.56 3.36 13.65
C MET A 6 -3.53 1.95 13.05
N ALA A 7 -2.93 1.85 11.87
CA ALA A 7 -2.67 0.60 11.18
C ALA A 7 -1.16 0.33 11.12
N PRO A 8 -0.72 -0.91 10.83
CA PRO A 8 0.69 -1.20 10.62
C PRO A 8 1.34 -0.37 9.51
N THR A 9 0.55 0.15 8.57
CA THR A 9 1.02 0.98 7.45
C THR A 9 0.94 2.49 7.72
N THR A 10 0.46 2.92 8.88
CA THR A 10 0.44 4.34 9.27
C THR A 10 1.87 4.89 9.31
N LEU A 11 2.12 6.01 8.63
CA LEU A 11 3.45 6.63 8.56
C LEU A 11 3.92 7.15 9.92
N GLU A 12 5.24 7.30 10.08
CA GLU A 12 5.82 8.02 11.22
C GLU A 12 5.27 9.45 11.30
N GLY A 13 4.92 9.90 12.51
CA GLY A 13 4.31 11.21 12.74
C GLY A 13 2.86 11.37 12.28
N MET A 14 2.29 10.40 11.55
CA MET A 14 0.92 10.49 11.06
C MET A 14 -0.09 10.30 12.20
N LYS A 15 -0.99 11.28 12.36
CA LYS A 15 -2.04 11.26 13.39
C LYS A 15 -3.18 10.34 13.01
N THR A 16 -3.65 9.57 13.98
CA THR A 16 -4.84 8.71 13.85
C THR A 16 -5.66 8.77 15.13
N ALA A 17 -6.84 8.14 15.17
CA ALA A 17 -7.69 8.14 16.36
C ALA A 17 -7.00 7.53 17.60
N THR A 18 -6.11 6.54 17.41
CA THR A 18 -5.40 5.84 18.50
C THR A 18 -3.96 6.31 18.69
N CYS A 19 -3.44 7.18 17.81
CA CYS A 19 -2.17 7.89 18.00
C CYS A 19 -2.34 9.39 17.68
N PRO A 20 -3.02 10.17 18.55
CA PRO A 20 -3.40 11.55 18.27
C PRO A 20 -2.20 12.52 18.12
N TYR A 21 -1.05 12.15 18.69
CA TYR A 21 0.20 12.89 18.59
C TYR A 21 1.10 12.42 17.43
N GLY A 22 0.64 11.45 16.63
CA GLY A 22 1.40 10.81 15.57
C GLY A 22 1.96 9.46 15.97
N ARG A 23 2.35 8.64 14.99
CA ARG A 23 3.08 7.39 15.24
C ARG A 23 4.51 7.70 15.69
N ASP A 24 4.80 7.45 16.96
CA ASP A 24 6.16 7.41 17.53
C ASP A 24 6.76 6.00 17.38
N PRO A 25 7.87 5.81 16.64
CA PRO A 25 8.53 4.52 16.51
C PRO A 25 8.98 3.90 17.84
N LYS A 26 9.25 4.69 18.88
CA LYS A 26 9.66 4.18 20.20
C LYS A 26 8.52 3.48 20.93
N LEU A 27 7.28 3.90 20.69
CA LEU A 27 6.09 3.36 21.33
C LEU A 27 5.37 2.32 20.46
N TYR A 28 5.33 2.55 19.14
CA TYR A 28 4.49 1.79 18.21
C TYR A 28 5.29 1.03 17.15
N GLY A 29 6.62 1.19 17.12
CA GLY A 29 7.50 0.65 16.08
C GLY A 29 7.42 1.40 14.75
N TYR A 30 8.23 0.98 13.79
CA TYR A 30 8.22 1.55 12.43
C TYR A 30 7.06 1.02 11.59
N PRO A 31 6.62 1.75 10.54
CA PRO A 31 5.62 1.26 9.61
C PRO A 31 6.07 -0.05 8.94
N LEU A 32 5.15 -0.98 8.72
CA LEU A 32 5.44 -2.28 8.12
C LEU A 32 5.24 -2.27 6.61
N LYS A 33 6.31 -2.59 5.87
CA LYS A 33 6.30 -2.77 4.41
C LYS A 33 5.90 -4.20 4.07
N ILE A 34 4.60 -4.52 4.21
CA ILE A 34 4.08 -5.89 4.09
C ILE A 34 4.52 -6.57 2.79
N SER A 35 4.39 -5.91 1.63
CA SER A 35 4.81 -6.54 0.38
C SER A 35 6.30 -6.83 0.29
N ASN A 36 7.15 -6.03 0.95
CA ASN A 36 8.59 -6.30 0.98
C ASN A 36 8.89 -7.58 1.77
N LEU A 37 8.14 -7.82 2.85
CA LEU A 37 8.24 -9.06 3.62
C LEU A 37 7.75 -10.26 2.80
N VAL A 38 6.58 -10.15 2.17
CA VAL A 38 5.99 -11.25 1.37
C VAL A 38 6.82 -11.58 0.13
N ALA A 39 7.53 -10.60 -0.45
CA ALA A 39 8.45 -10.85 -1.56
C ALA A 39 9.57 -11.85 -1.18
N GLN A 40 9.96 -11.92 0.09
CA GLN A 40 10.99 -12.84 0.58
C GLN A 40 10.43 -14.25 0.88
N VAL A 41 9.12 -14.43 0.97
CA VAL A 41 8.50 -15.72 1.32
C VAL A 41 8.57 -16.68 0.13
N ASP A 42 9.01 -17.91 0.37
CA ASP A 42 8.99 -18.96 -0.63
C ASP A 42 7.56 -19.31 -1.05
N GLY A 43 7.36 -19.60 -2.34
CA GLY A 43 6.04 -19.81 -2.91
C GLY A 43 5.32 -18.53 -3.34
N SER A 44 5.79 -17.33 -2.99
CA SER A 44 5.33 -16.10 -3.66
C SER A 44 5.94 -16.00 -5.05
N CYS A 45 5.13 -15.79 -6.08
CA CYS A 45 5.57 -15.70 -7.48
C CYS A 45 5.51 -14.27 -8.02
N TYR A 46 4.53 -13.49 -7.57
CA TYR A 46 4.34 -12.12 -8.01
C TYR A 46 3.93 -11.24 -6.83
N VAL A 47 4.76 -10.25 -6.52
CA VAL A 47 4.49 -9.30 -5.43
C VAL A 47 4.69 -7.90 -5.99
N THR A 48 3.65 -7.09 -5.96
CA THR A 48 3.64 -5.78 -6.60
C THR A 48 2.91 -4.76 -5.76
N ARG A 49 3.36 -3.51 -5.85
CA ARG A 49 2.73 -2.35 -5.23
C ARG A 49 2.24 -1.39 -6.30
N GLN A 50 0.95 -1.13 -6.29
CA GLN A 50 0.24 -0.32 -7.28
C GLN A 50 -0.55 0.80 -6.61
N SER A 51 -1.10 1.71 -7.41
CA SER A 51 -1.99 2.77 -6.94
C SER A 51 -3.09 3.03 -7.97
N VAL A 52 -4.09 3.79 -7.58
CA VAL A 52 -5.28 4.10 -8.39
C VAL A 52 -5.60 5.61 -8.44
N HIS A 53 -4.67 6.46 -8.03
CA HIS A 53 -4.84 7.92 -7.96
C HIS A 53 -4.96 8.61 -9.33
N THR A 54 -4.43 8.00 -10.40
CA THR A 54 -4.57 8.50 -11.79
C THR A 54 -5.08 7.41 -12.73
N VAL A 55 -5.60 7.82 -13.90
CA VAL A 55 -6.03 6.90 -14.98
C VAL A 55 -4.88 5.98 -15.43
N ALA A 56 -3.66 6.52 -15.52
CA ALA A 56 -2.48 5.71 -15.86
C ALA A 56 -2.18 4.66 -14.79
N ALA A 57 -2.28 5.03 -13.51
CA ALA A 57 -2.09 4.11 -12.39
C ALA A 57 -3.19 3.02 -12.37
N ILE A 58 -4.45 3.38 -12.62
CA ILE A 58 -5.58 2.43 -12.76
C ILE A 58 -5.31 1.39 -13.85
N ARG A 59 -4.76 1.80 -15.00
CA ARG A 59 -4.41 0.86 -16.08
C ARG A 59 -3.31 -0.11 -15.66
N LYS A 60 -2.30 0.35 -14.91
CA LYS A 60 -1.23 -0.51 -14.37
C LYS A 60 -1.77 -1.48 -13.32
N ALA A 61 -2.56 -0.97 -12.38
CA ALA A 61 -3.30 -1.74 -11.38
C ALA A 61 -4.13 -2.88 -11.99
N LYS A 62 -4.90 -2.59 -13.04
CA LYS A 62 -5.70 -3.60 -13.76
C LYS A 62 -4.83 -4.71 -14.36
N LYS A 63 -3.68 -4.36 -14.95
CA LYS A 63 -2.72 -5.33 -15.49
C LYS A 63 -2.13 -6.21 -14.38
N ALA A 64 -1.75 -5.61 -13.25
CA ALA A 64 -1.22 -6.32 -12.09
C ALA A 64 -2.23 -7.35 -11.53
N ILE A 65 -3.49 -6.95 -11.34
CA ILE A 65 -4.56 -7.86 -10.90
C ILE A 65 -4.71 -9.03 -11.89
N ARG A 66 -4.78 -8.73 -13.19
CA ARG A 66 -4.92 -9.77 -14.22
C ARG A 66 -3.77 -10.78 -14.16
N LYS A 67 -2.53 -10.29 -14.07
CA LYS A 67 -1.33 -11.14 -13.97
C LYS A 67 -1.35 -12.02 -12.72
N ALA A 68 -1.78 -11.49 -11.57
CA ALA A 68 -1.90 -12.26 -10.33
C ALA A 68 -2.88 -13.44 -10.46
N PHE A 69 -4.01 -13.23 -11.15
CA PHE A 69 -4.95 -14.30 -11.46
C PHE A 69 -4.39 -15.31 -12.46
N GLU A 70 -3.75 -14.84 -13.54
CA GLU A 70 -3.11 -15.71 -14.53
C GLU A 70 -2.04 -16.61 -13.90
N ASN A 71 -1.24 -16.07 -12.96
CA ASN A 71 -0.26 -16.85 -12.20
C ASN A 71 -0.91 -17.91 -11.30
N SER A 72 -2.03 -17.57 -10.66
CA SER A 72 -2.78 -18.51 -9.83
C SER A 72 -3.34 -19.66 -10.66
N MET A 73 -3.92 -19.36 -11.83
CA MET A 73 -4.44 -20.37 -12.76
C MET A 73 -3.34 -21.26 -13.35
N ALA A 74 -2.14 -20.71 -13.56
CA ALA A 74 -0.98 -21.44 -14.05
C ALA A 74 -0.21 -22.20 -12.95
N GLY A 75 -0.69 -22.20 -11.69
CA GLY A 75 -0.06 -22.91 -10.59
C GLY A 75 1.33 -22.40 -10.19
N LYS A 76 1.65 -21.13 -10.52
CA LYS A 76 3.00 -20.56 -10.30
C LYS A 76 3.29 -20.21 -8.84
N GLY A 77 2.27 -20.18 -7.99
CA GLY A 77 2.37 -19.82 -6.57
C GLY A 77 1.48 -18.64 -6.20
N THR A 78 1.73 -18.06 -5.04
CA THR A 78 0.93 -16.97 -4.45
C THR A 78 1.32 -15.62 -5.04
N SER A 79 0.31 -14.83 -5.41
CA SER A 79 0.51 -13.43 -5.81
C SER A 79 -0.01 -12.47 -4.72
N LEU A 80 0.69 -11.36 -4.49
CA LEU A 80 0.25 -10.25 -3.63
C LEU A 80 0.26 -8.94 -4.42
N VAL A 81 -0.90 -8.28 -4.46
CA VAL A 81 -1.08 -6.96 -5.10
C VAL A 81 -1.47 -5.96 -4.01
N GLU A 82 -0.51 -5.13 -3.58
CA GLU A 82 -0.75 -4.06 -2.60
C GLU A 82 -1.17 -2.78 -3.31
N PHE A 83 -2.24 -2.15 -2.82
CA PHE A 83 -2.72 -0.87 -3.32
C PHE A 83 -2.42 0.24 -2.33
N VAL A 84 -1.60 1.21 -2.73
CA VAL A 84 -1.45 2.47 -2.00
C VAL A 84 -2.54 3.42 -2.48
N SER A 85 -3.56 3.60 -1.65
CA SER A 85 -4.76 4.38 -1.97
C SER A 85 -5.03 5.48 -0.95
N THR A 86 -5.83 6.46 -1.36
CA THR A 86 -6.23 7.57 -0.51
C THR A 86 -7.40 7.20 0.40
N CYS A 87 -7.49 7.87 1.55
CA CYS A 87 -8.67 7.86 2.40
C CYS A 87 -9.03 9.29 2.79
N CYS A 88 -9.84 9.96 1.95
CA CYS A 88 -10.19 11.38 2.12
C CYS A 88 -10.78 11.66 3.51
N SER A 89 -11.65 10.77 4.00
CA SER A 89 -12.29 10.91 5.32
C SER A 89 -11.30 10.74 6.47
N GLY A 90 -10.39 9.75 6.38
CA GLY A 90 -9.36 9.52 7.39
C GLY A 90 -8.33 10.64 7.45
N TRP A 91 -7.99 11.22 6.31
CA TRP A 91 -6.99 12.29 6.21
C TRP A 91 -7.59 13.69 6.33
N LYS A 92 -8.92 13.81 6.29
CA LYS A 92 -9.66 15.08 6.29
C LYS A 92 -9.22 16.02 5.17
N LEU A 93 -8.97 15.45 3.99
CA LEU A 93 -8.57 16.15 2.78
C LEU A 93 -9.64 16.00 1.71
N SER A 94 -9.72 16.94 0.78
CA SER A 94 -10.51 16.73 -0.44
C SER A 94 -9.90 15.60 -1.28
N PRO A 95 -10.67 14.97 -2.20
CA PRO A 95 -10.13 13.91 -3.06
C PRO A 95 -8.90 14.30 -3.87
N GLU A 96 -8.84 15.54 -4.36
CA GLU A 96 -7.70 16.03 -5.13
C GLU A 96 -6.45 16.21 -4.23
N GLU A 97 -6.62 16.85 -3.07
CA GLU A 97 -5.53 17.04 -2.11
C GLU A 97 -5.01 15.71 -1.57
N ALA A 98 -5.90 14.75 -1.34
CA ALA A 98 -5.51 13.42 -0.88
C ALA A 98 -4.62 12.70 -1.91
N ASN A 99 -4.88 12.87 -3.21
CA ASN A 99 -4.03 12.30 -4.25
C ASN A 99 -2.65 12.97 -4.28
N LYS A 100 -2.58 14.30 -4.14
CA LYS A 100 -1.30 15.02 -4.04
C LYS A 100 -0.51 14.59 -2.81
N TRP A 101 -1.19 14.51 -1.66
CA TRP A 101 -0.58 14.07 -0.40
C TRP A 101 -0.05 12.64 -0.48
N LEU A 102 -0.80 11.74 -1.14
CA LEU A 102 -0.38 10.37 -1.40
C LEU A 102 0.95 10.33 -2.17
N GLU A 103 1.06 11.10 -3.26
CA GLU A 103 2.27 11.17 -4.07
C GLU A 103 3.47 11.71 -3.27
N GLU A 104 3.24 12.75 -2.48
CA GLU A 104 4.29 13.44 -1.73
C GLU A 104 4.78 12.67 -0.49
N ASN A 105 3.94 11.82 0.11
CA ASN A 105 4.21 11.20 1.40
C ASN A 105 4.23 9.67 1.31
N MET A 106 3.14 9.08 0.85
CA MET A 106 2.99 7.63 0.87
C MET A 106 3.92 6.94 -0.13
N PHE A 107 4.15 7.51 -1.33
CA PHE A 107 5.04 6.88 -2.32
C PHE A 107 6.52 6.92 -1.93
N LYS A 108 6.93 7.84 -1.05
CA LYS A 108 8.28 7.85 -0.50
C LYS A 108 8.51 6.63 0.40
N GLU A 109 7.54 6.32 1.26
CA GLU A 109 7.65 5.18 2.18
C GLU A 109 7.33 3.84 1.49
N TYR A 110 6.36 3.86 0.58
CA TYR A 110 5.81 2.71 -0.13
C TYR A 110 5.97 2.90 -1.65
N PRO A 111 7.20 2.78 -2.19
CA PRO A 111 7.47 2.99 -3.60
C PRO A 111 6.70 1.96 -4.45
N LEU A 112 6.07 2.46 -5.51
CA LEU A 112 5.30 1.65 -6.46
C LEU A 112 6.23 0.81 -7.35
N GLY A 113 5.74 -0.34 -7.80
CA GLY A 113 6.46 -1.23 -8.70
C GLY A 113 6.36 -2.70 -8.31
N ASP A 114 6.94 -3.55 -9.14
CA ASP A 114 7.05 -4.98 -8.87
C ASP A 114 8.24 -5.24 -7.93
N LEU A 115 7.95 -5.86 -6.79
CA LEU A 115 8.95 -6.26 -5.78
C LEU A 115 9.46 -7.68 -6.04
N LYS A 116 8.62 -8.51 -6.65
CA LYS A 116 8.95 -9.86 -7.11
C LYS A 116 8.13 -10.18 -8.35
N ASP A 117 8.80 -10.73 -9.35
CA ASP A 117 8.18 -11.18 -10.59
C ASP A 117 9.01 -12.34 -11.16
N ARG A 118 8.62 -13.58 -10.84
CA ARG A 118 9.29 -14.81 -11.27
C ARG A 118 8.43 -15.63 -12.20
#